data_AF-A0A6N9QIL9-F1
#
_entry.id   AF-A0A6N9QIL9-F1
#
_cell.length_a   1.000
_cell.length_b   1.000
_cell.length_c   1.000
_cell.angle_alpha   90.00
_cell.angle_beta   90.00
_cell.angle_gamma   90.00
#
_symmetry.space_group_name_H-M   'P 1'
#
loop_
_entity.id
_entity.type
_entity.pdbx_description
1 polymer ?
#
loop_
_entity_poly.entity_id
_entity_poly.type
_entity_poly.pdbx_seq_one_letter_code
_entity_poly.pdbx_strand_id
1 'polypeptide(L)'
;MPLYITDEGKKLVIGRELHERLKIGSRYNDWIPDMIALGFRENVDFSSFTEKRVKPQGGRPAENHTLSLDMAKHIAMVQRTPEGFAC
;
A
#
# COMPACT_ATOMS: atom_id res chain seq x y z
N MET A 1 -6.15 -4.72 9.64
CA MET A 1 -5.77 -4.83 8.21
C MET A 1 -6.40 -6.06 7.57
N PRO A 2 -7.09 -5.94 6.41
CA PRO A 2 -7.28 -7.11 5.56
C PRO A 2 -5.93 -7.51 4.97
N LEU A 3 -5.63 -8.81 5.04
CA LEU A 3 -4.40 -9.39 4.53
C LEU A 3 -4.78 -10.30 3.36
N TYR A 4 -4.22 -10.02 2.20
CA TYR A 4 -4.38 -10.86 1.02
C TYR A 4 -3.26 -11.89 1.05
N ILE A 5 -3.61 -13.16 1.18
CA ILE A 5 -2.63 -14.25 1.24
C ILE A 5 -2.52 -14.79 -0.18
N THR A 6 -1.34 -14.72 -0.79
CA THR A 6 -1.07 -15.45 -2.03
C THR A 6 -0.81 -16.92 -1.74
N ASP A 7 -0.91 -17.77 -2.76
CA ASP A 7 -0.66 -19.22 -2.67
C ASP A 7 0.74 -19.56 -2.12
N GLU A 8 1.71 -18.65 -2.28
CA GLU A 8 3.05 -18.72 -1.67
C GLU A 8 3.12 -18.37 -0.17
N GLY A 9 1.98 -18.09 0.48
CA GLY A 9 1.92 -17.65 1.88
C GLY A 9 2.40 -16.22 2.12
N LYS A 10 2.65 -15.43 1.06
CA LYS A 10 2.99 -14.01 1.20
C LYS A 10 1.73 -13.22 1.52
N LYS A 11 1.79 -12.46 2.62
CA LYS A 11 0.74 -11.54 3.04
C LYS A 11 0.96 -10.19 2.35
N LEU A 12 -0.01 -9.78 1.55
CA LEU A 12 -0.05 -8.52 0.83
C LEU A 12 -1.13 -7.61 1.42
N VAL A 13 -0.90 -6.31 1.35
CA VAL A 13 -1.77 -5.24 1.84
C VAL A 13 -1.97 -4.23 0.71
N ILE A 14 -3.19 -3.73 0.53
CA ILE A 14 -3.43 -2.67 -0.45
C ILE A 14 -2.98 -1.33 0.16
N GLY A 15 -2.07 -0.63 -0.50
CA GLY A 15 -1.54 0.67 -0.05
C GLY A 15 -2.63 1.72 0.16
N ARG A 16 -3.68 1.67 -0.66
CA ARG A 16 -4.84 2.55 -0.52
C ARG A 16 -5.64 2.30 0.76
N GLU A 17 -5.91 1.03 1.07
CA GLU A 17 -6.55 0.65 2.33
C GLU A 17 -5.67 0.96 3.54
N LEU A 18 -4.36 0.75 3.41
CA LEU A 18 -3.39 1.13 4.44
C LEU A 18 -3.46 2.64 4.71
N HIS A 19 -3.44 3.46 3.66
CA HIS A 19 -3.54 4.90 3.78
C HIS A 19 -4.86 5.36 4.43
N GLU A 20 -5.99 4.74 4.06
CA GLU A 20 -7.30 5.00 4.68
C GLU A 20 -7.34 4.59 6.16
N ARG A 21 -6.73 3.45 6.51
CA ARG A 21 -6.63 2.94 7.88
C ARG A 21 -5.79 3.84 8.79
N LEU A 22 -4.64 4.27 8.28
CA LEU A 22 -3.74 5.19 8.96
C LEU A 22 -4.33 6.61 9.04
N LYS A 23 -5.44 6.88 8.33
CA LYS A 23 -6.11 8.20 8.24
C LYS A 23 -5.14 9.34 7.95
N ILE A 24 -4.23 9.09 7.01
CA ILE A 24 -3.22 10.07 6.61
C ILE A 24 -3.93 11.21 5.86
N GLY A 25 -3.70 12.44 6.30
CA GLY A 25 -4.29 13.64 5.66
C GLY A 25 -3.65 14.01 4.32
N SER A 26 -2.47 13.46 4.03
CA SER A 26 -1.76 13.63 2.76
C SER A 26 -2.45 12.88 1.61
N ARG A 27 -2.15 13.27 0.37
CA ARG A 27 -2.64 12.52 -0.80
C ARG A 27 -1.82 11.25 -0.96
N TYR A 28 -2.51 10.14 -1.25
CA TYR A 28 -1.88 8.84 -1.50
C TYR A 28 -0.74 8.91 -2.54
N ASN A 29 -0.93 9.67 -3.62
CA ASN A 29 0.08 9.82 -4.68
C ASN A 29 1.37 10.51 -4.24
N ASP A 30 1.31 11.40 -3.25
CA ASP A 30 2.50 12.06 -2.68
C ASP A 30 3.11 11.21 -1.57
N TRP A 31 2.26 10.46 -0.86
CA TRP A 31 2.69 9.63 0.27
C TRP A 31 3.37 8.32 -0.16
N ILE A 32 2.86 7.64 -1.19
CA ILE A 32 3.40 6.36 -1.64
C ILE A 32 4.87 6.44 -2.12
N PRO A 33 5.30 7.45 -2.92
CA PRO A 33 6.72 7.57 -3.27
C PRO A 33 7.60 7.88 -2.06
N ASP A 34 7.11 8.65 -1.08
CA ASP A 34 7.82 8.95 0.17
C ASP A 34 8.06 7.66 0.97
N MET A 35 7.05 6.79 1.04
CA MET A 35 7.20 5.48 1.68
C MET A 35 8.15 4.56 0.91
N ILE A 36 8.07 4.52 -0.42
CA ILE A 36 9.00 3.73 -1.25
C ILE A 36 10.44 4.22 -1.09
N ALA A 37 10.64 5.54 -0.94
CA ALA A 37 11.94 6.17 -0.75
C ALA A 37 12.66 5.75 0.55
N LEU A 38 11.97 5.11 1.49
CA LEU A 38 12.57 4.50 2.68
C LEU A 38 13.52 3.33 2.35
N GLY A 39 13.49 2.82 1.12
CA GLY A 39 14.41 1.78 0.64
C GLY A 39 13.74 0.52 0.10
N PHE A 40 12.44 0.56 -0.22
CA PHE A 40 11.70 -0.59 -0.73
C PHE A 40 11.93 -0.79 -2.23
N ARG A 41 11.91 -2.05 -2.69
CA ARG A 41 12.06 -2.39 -4.11
C ARG A 41 10.74 -2.80 -4.75
N GLU A 42 10.47 -2.22 -5.91
CA GLU A 42 9.37 -2.65 -6.77
C GLU A 42 9.61 -4.10 -7.23
N ASN A 43 8.55 -4.92 -7.29
CA ASN A 43 8.56 -6.37 -7.52
C ASN A 43 9.13 -7.26 -6.39
N VAL A 44 9.58 -6.67 -5.27
CA VAL A 44 10.02 -7.43 -4.09
C VAL A 44 9.15 -7.10 -2.88
N ASP A 45 9.07 -5.82 -2.53
CA ASP A 45 8.40 -5.32 -1.33
C ASP A 45 7.06 -4.66 -1.65
N PHE A 46 6.89 -4.15 -2.87
CA PHE A 46 5.62 -3.64 -3.38
C PHE A 46 5.46 -3.89 -4.87
N SER A 47 4.22 -3.87 -5.34
CA SER A 47 3.87 -3.95 -6.74
C SER A 47 2.81 -2.89 -7.05
N SER A 48 3.11 -2.06 -8.03
CA SER A 48 2.19 -1.06 -8.58
C SER A 48 1.30 -1.77 -9.62
N PHE A 49 -0.01 -1.76 -9.42
CA PHE A 49 -0.95 -2.31 -10.41
C PHE A 49 -2.00 -1.28 -10.79
N THR A 50 -2.10 -1.05 -12.08
CA THR A 50 -3.16 -0.22 -12.64
C THR A 50 -4.42 -1.05 -12.67
N GLU A 51 -5.29 -0.85 -11.69
CA GLU A 51 -6.63 -1.42 -11.74
C GLU A 51 -7.37 -0.71 -12.89
N LYS A 52 -7.38 -1.33 -14.07
CA LYS A 52 -8.16 -0.89 -15.22
C LYS A 52 -9.63 -0.97 -14.82
N ARG A 53 -10.14 0.06 -14.15
CA ARG A 53 -11.57 0.24 -13.96
C ARG A 53 -12.16 0.29 -15.36
N VAL A 54 -12.96 -0.72 -15.68
CA VAL A 54 -13.75 -0.84 -16.91
C VAL A 54 -14.80 0.28 -16.89
N LYS A 55 -14.37 1.52 -17.11
CA LYS A 55 -15.24 2.66 -17.37
C LYS A 55 -14.75 3.30 -18.67
N PRO A 56 -15.46 3.12 -19.79
CA PRO A 56 -15.08 3.65 -21.11
C PRO A 56 -15.22 5.19 -21.25
N GLN A 57 -15.36 5.93 -20.14
CA GLN A 57 -15.52 7.39 -20.14
C GLN A 57 -14.55 8.05 -19.16
N GLY A 58 -13.36 8.41 -19.65
CA GLY A 58 -12.67 9.66 -19.30
C GLY A 58 -12.28 9.91 -17.84
N GLY A 59 -11.73 8.92 -17.11
CA GLY A 59 -11.09 9.15 -15.81
C GLY A 59 -9.64 8.66 -15.80
N ARG A 60 -8.72 9.42 -15.18
CA ARG A 60 -7.32 9.00 -14.98
C ARG A 60 -7.33 7.66 -14.24
N PRO A 61 -6.65 6.61 -14.75
CA PRO A 61 -6.63 5.32 -14.09
C PRO A 61 -6.12 5.49 -12.65
N ALA A 62 -6.83 4.92 -11.69
CA ALA A 62 -6.39 4.96 -10.30
C ALA A 62 -5.29 3.91 -10.12
N GLU A 63 -4.07 4.38 -9.92
CA GLU A 63 -2.91 3.52 -9.64
C GLU A 63 -3.02 3.01 -8.20
N ASN A 64 -3.32 1.71 -8.06
CA ASN A 64 -3.32 1.05 -6.76
C ASN A 64 -1.96 0.36 -6.58
N HIS A 65 -1.50 0.24 -5.35
CA HIS A 65 -0.26 -0.49 -5.06
C HIS A 65 -0.57 -1.59 -4.05
N THR A 66 -0.05 -2.79 -4.27
CA THR A 66 0.04 -3.85 -3.28
C THR A 66 1.39 -3.76 -2.59
N LEU A 67 1.39 -3.77 -1.28
CA LEU A 67 2.54 -3.72 -0.40
C LEU A 67 2.67 -5.08 0.27
N SER A 68 3.88 -5.58 0.42
CA SER A 68 4.15 -6.73 1.29
C SER A 68 3.87 -6.37 2.74
N LEU A 69 3.54 -7.37 3.55
CA LEU A 69 3.30 -7.20 4.98
C LEU A 69 4.47 -6.49 5.68
N ASP A 70 5.71 -6.82 5.31
CA ASP A 70 6.90 -6.21 5.89
C ASP A 70 6.92 -4.69 5.65
N MET A 71 6.68 -4.27 4.40
CA MET A 71 6.56 -2.86 4.04
C MET A 71 5.39 -2.19 4.78
N ALA A 72 4.22 -2.83 4.85
CA ALA A 72 3.08 -2.30 5.60
C ALA A 72 3.39 -2.12 7.10
N LYS A 73 4.13 -3.06 7.70
CA LYS A 73 4.57 -2.99 9.10
C LYS A 73 5.57 -1.85 9.31
N HIS A 74 6.54 -1.71 8.42
CA HIS A 74 7.52 -0.63 8.48
C HIS A 74 6.84 0.75 8.39
N ILE A 75 5.89 0.91 7.45
CA ILE A 75 5.09 2.13 7.32
C ILE A 75 4.30 2.42 8.59
N ALA A 76 3.65 1.41 9.18
CA ALA A 76 2.90 1.57 10.42
C ALA A 76 3.80 1.98 11.60
N MET A 77 5.04 1.47 11.64
CA MET A 77 6.05 1.89 12.62
C MET A 77 6.51 3.34 12.41
N VAL A 78 6.79 3.74 11.16
CA VAL A 78 7.24 5.11 10.82
C VAL A 78 6.16 6.14 11.15
N GLN A 79 4.90 5.83 10.83
CA GLN A 79 3.76 6.67 11.16
C GLN A 79 3.35 6.59 12.64
N ARG A 80 4.04 5.77 13.45
CA ARG A 80 3.77 5.49 14.87
C ARG A 80 2.30 5.15 15.13
N THR A 81 1.68 4.42 14.21
CA THR A 81 0.27 4.06 14.37
C THR A 81 0.11 2.85 15.27
N PRO A 82 -1.01 2.75 16.01
CA PRO A 82 -1.28 1.62 16.88
C PRO A 82 -1.28 0.28 16.12
N GLU A 83 -1.54 0.29 14.81
CA GLU A 83 -1.46 -0.92 13.96
C GLU A 83 -0.03 -1.47 13.83
N GLY A 84 1.02 -0.64 13.95
CA GLY A 84 2.41 -1.09 13.95
C GLY A 84 2.85 -1.76 15.26
N PHE A 85 2.18 -1.41 16.36
CA PHE A 85 2.43 -1.97 17.69
C PHE A 85 1.60 -3.23 17.99
N ALA A 86 0.50 -3.44 17.27
CA ALA A 86 -0.46 -4.52 17.53
C ALA A 86 -0.18 -5.83 16.75
N CYS A 87 0.98 -5.96 16.09
CA CYS A 87 1.31 -7.09 15.21
C CYS A 87 2.17 -8.16 15.91
#